data_AF-A0A409YVX4-F1
#
_entry.id   AF-A0A409YVX4-F1
#
_cell.length_a   1.000
_cell.length_b   1.000
_cell.length_c   1.000
_cell.angle_alpha   90.00
_cell.angle_beta   90.00
_cell.angle_gamma   90.00
#
_symmetry.space_group_name_H-M   'P 1'
#
loop_
_entity.id
_entity.type
_entity.pdbx_description
1 polymer ?
#
loop_
_entity_poly.entity_id
_entity_poly.type
_entity_poly.pdbx_seq_one_letter_code
_entity_poly.pdbx_strand_id
1 'polypeptide(L)'
;MSAFGQNRPHIEVVRTTLIKNVSTLLPDVIDEVSAAFKDLVTAADKDWTSIEAFPSARKIICRATNRFFLGPAFFVRDIVVHLRPKCSTKADGNLARNAEYMDLIDKASTDILTTLGYRSYFPGPLKTFASQHLTDLPSDIKNISAQLRPLIEAELQREKDGSKGNNVIRWLLDEAKDGTPSVDDIVLRVLAINFVALETESDGLKQILFYLAAYPEYIQAMREEAESIIEAEGLTKDSLAKMHKVDSFIKETQRLTIMSLAVHRNVIKDFTFSNGLFLPKGIKVAIPTHAVQTDERNYTDALEFKPFRFAEMRQLDEQDGDNADSEKFRRGELASLSPTFLNFGIGRHACPGRFFAANMLKAVLVHMLLNYDVALPDFPDASTQETNLRIPDGLEHVRLRRRA
;
A
#
# COMPACT_ATOMS: atom_id res chain seq x y z
N MET A 1 8.20 -19.93 -11.73
CA MET A 1 6.99 -20.15 -10.89
C MET A 1 7.22 -21.18 -9.78
N SER A 2 8.47 -21.59 -9.50
CA SER A 2 8.80 -22.57 -8.44
C SER A 2 9.56 -21.97 -7.24
N ALA A 3 9.70 -20.63 -7.14
CA ALA A 3 10.41 -20.02 -6.01
C ALA A 3 9.63 -20.14 -4.69
N PHE A 4 8.31 -20.22 -4.77
CA PHE A 4 7.43 -20.46 -3.62
C PHE A 4 6.73 -21.79 -3.90
N GLY A 5 6.99 -22.80 -3.08
CA GLY A 5 6.36 -24.12 -3.20
C GLY A 5 4.83 -24.09 -3.14
N GLN A 6 4.18 -25.26 -3.07
CA GLN A 6 2.72 -25.32 -2.94
C GLN A 6 2.20 -24.59 -1.70
N ASN A 7 3.01 -24.53 -0.63
CA ASN A 7 2.72 -23.78 0.58
C ASN A 7 3.13 -22.30 0.42
N ARG A 8 2.19 -21.38 0.65
CA ARG A 8 2.39 -19.92 0.52
C ARG A 8 2.10 -19.22 1.86
N PRO A 9 2.92 -19.45 2.90
CA PRO A 9 2.69 -18.91 4.25
C PRO A 9 2.56 -17.38 4.24
N HIS A 10 3.32 -16.67 3.40
CA HIS A 10 3.20 -15.21 3.24
C HIS A 10 1.78 -14.74 2.85
N ILE A 11 1.03 -15.48 2.03
CA ILE A 11 -0.36 -15.11 1.68
C ILE A 11 -1.26 -15.28 2.92
N GLU A 12 -1.06 -16.34 3.68
CA GLU A 12 -1.88 -16.63 4.86
C GLU A 12 -1.58 -15.64 5.99
N VAL A 13 -0.29 -15.31 6.21
CA VAL A 13 0.14 -14.24 7.12
C VAL A 13 -0.54 -12.92 6.79
N VAL A 14 -0.56 -12.52 5.50
CA VAL A 14 -1.23 -11.28 5.08
C VAL A 14 -2.74 -11.37 5.28
N ARG A 15 -3.37 -12.51 4.98
CA ARG A 15 -4.82 -12.71 5.10
C ARG A 15 -5.31 -12.79 6.55
N THR A 16 -4.45 -13.16 7.50
CA THR A 16 -4.87 -13.42 8.88
C THR A 16 -4.09 -12.58 9.88
N THR A 17 -2.83 -12.94 10.14
CA THR A 17 -2.02 -12.38 11.23
C THR A 17 -1.75 -10.88 11.06
N LEU A 18 -1.50 -10.45 9.83
CA LEU A 18 -1.27 -9.04 9.51
C LEU A 18 -2.50 -8.20 9.86
N ILE A 19 -3.69 -8.60 9.41
CA ILE A 19 -4.95 -7.88 9.67
C ILE A 19 -5.27 -7.82 11.17
N LYS A 20 -5.03 -8.93 11.90
CA LYS A 20 -5.25 -8.99 13.35
C LYS A 20 -4.36 -8.01 14.12
N ASN A 21 -3.16 -7.73 13.62
CA ASN A 21 -2.21 -6.84 14.28
C ASN A 21 -2.30 -5.37 13.85
N VAL A 22 -3.19 -5.02 12.91
CA VAL A 22 -3.36 -3.62 12.47
C VAL A 22 -3.64 -2.71 13.66
N SER A 23 -4.57 -3.08 14.54
CA SER A 23 -4.93 -2.22 15.69
C SER A 23 -3.77 -2.00 16.65
N THR A 24 -2.94 -3.03 16.87
CA THR A 24 -1.83 -2.99 17.83
C THR A 24 -0.65 -2.18 17.31
N LEU A 25 -0.37 -2.27 16.02
CA LEU A 25 0.81 -1.65 15.39
C LEU A 25 0.51 -0.28 14.76
N LEU A 26 -0.76 0.12 14.66
CA LEU A 26 -1.15 1.41 14.07
C LEU A 26 -0.50 2.63 14.75
N PRO A 27 -0.38 2.71 16.10
CA PRO A 27 0.28 3.85 16.74
C PRO A 27 1.73 4.02 16.30
N ASP A 28 2.49 2.91 16.22
CA ASP A 28 3.87 2.90 15.75
C ASP A 28 3.99 3.39 14.29
N VAL A 29 3.01 3.03 13.45
CA VAL A 29 2.94 3.50 12.06
C VAL A 29 2.66 4.99 12.00
N ILE A 30 1.71 5.50 12.78
CA ILE A 30 1.37 6.93 12.83
C ILE A 30 2.58 7.77 13.25
N ASP A 31 3.33 7.31 14.25
CA ASP A 31 4.57 7.96 14.69
C ASP A 31 5.61 8.02 13.58
N GLU A 32 5.74 6.93 12.80
CA GLU A 32 6.69 6.88 11.68
C GLU A 32 6.22 7.73 10.49
N VAL A 33 4.92 7.78 10.20
CA VAL A 33 4.33 8.70 9.21
C VAL A 33 4.63 10.15 9.60
N SER A 34 4.41 10.51 10.86
CA SER A 34 4.73 11.84 11.39
C SER A 34 6.21 12.19 11.25
N ALA A 35 7.10 11.24 11.54
CA ALA A 35 8.54 11.43 11.32
C ALA A 35 8.89 11.57 9.82
N ALA A 36 8.25 10.81 8.94
CA ALA A 36 8.48 10.87 7.50
C ALA A 36 8.07 12.22 6.90
N PHE A 37 6.92 12.77 7.31
CA PHE A 37 6.50 14.10 6.86
C PHE A 37 7.39 15.23 7.39
N LYS A 38 7.90 15.13 8.63
CA LYS A 38 8.86 16.11 9.18
C LYS A 38 10.19 16.14 8.44
N ASP A 39 10.61 15.01 7.89
CA ASP A 39 11.83 14.93 7.06
C ASP A 39 11.61 15.43 5.62
N LEU A 40 10.35 15.57 5.19
CA LEU A 40 9.98 16.13 3.88
C LEU A 40 9.72 17.64 3.95
N VAL A 41 9.05 18.09 5.00
CA VAL A 41 8.69 19.50 5.24
C VAL A 41 9.23 19.86 6.62
N THR A 42 10.32 20.63 6.65
CA THR A 42 11.04 20.88 7.90
C THR A 42 10.30 21.89 8.76
N ALA A 43 10.54 21.88 10.08
CA ALA A 43 9.86 22.77 11.01
C ALA A 43 10.17 24.27 10.80
N ALA A 44 11.20 24.60 10.01
CA ALA A 44 11.51 25.96 9.60
C ALA A 44 10.58 26.47 8.47
N ASP A 45 9.92 25.55 7.77
CA ASP A 45 9.12 25.85 6.57
C ASP A 45 7.69 26.22 6.98
N LYS A 46 7.49 27.47 7.41
CA LYS A 46 6.16 28.12 7.32
C LYS A 46 5.78 28.44 5.88
N ASP A 47 6.70 28.28 4.95
CA ASP A 47 6.52 28.52 3.53
C ASP A 47 6.19 27.23 2.76
N TRP A 48 5.67 27.39 1.55
CA TRP A 48 5.36 26.28 0.66
C TRP A 48 6.64 25.57 0.20
N THR A 49 6.72 24.27 0.45
CA THR A 49 7.80 23.39 -0.01
C THR A 49 7.32 22.57 -1.21
N SER A 50 8.02 22.69 -2.34
CA SER A 50 7.75 21.85 -3.51
C SER A 50 8.39 20.47 -3.33
N ILE A 51 7.61 19.41 -3.54
CA ILE A 51 8.06 18.01 -3.45
C ILE A 51 7.67 17.24 -4.69
N GLU A 52 8.49 16.27 -5.10
CA GLU A 52 8.09 15.27 -6.09
C GLU A 52 7.10 14.29 -5.43
N ALA A 53 5.88 14.20 -5.96
CA ALA A 53 4.76 13.50 -5.33
C ALA A 53 5.03 12.00 -5.19
N PHE A 54 5.51 11.32 -6.26
CA PHE A 54 5.75 9.88 -6.21
C PHE A 54 6.96 9.50 -5.35
N PRO A 55 8.16 10.08 -5.51
CA PRO A 55 9.30 9.81 -4.62
C PRO A 55 8.99 10.07 -3.14
N SER A 56 8.27 11.15 -2.84
CA SER A 56 7.91 11.51 -1.47
C SER A 56 6.86 10.56 -0.88
N ALA A 57 5.81 10.23 -1.65
CA ALA A 57 4.83 9.22 -1.28
C ALA A 57 5.51 7.87 -0.99
N ARG A 58 6.42 7.46 -1.87
CA ARG A 58 7.17 6.23 -1.74
C ARG A 58 8.05 6.19 -0.50
N LYS A 59 8.73 7.28 -0.17
CA LYS A 59 9.52 7.41 1.06
C LYS A 59 8.64 7.26 2.31
N ILE A 60 7.49 7.94 2.36
CA ILE A 60 6.54 7.84 3.49
C ILE A 60 6.05 6.40 3.66
N ILE A 61 5.56 5.80 2.57
CA ILE A 61 5.02 4.44 2.57
C ILE A 61 6.09 3.42 2.93
N CYS A 62 7.30 3.51 2.36
CA CYS A 62 8.38 2.59 2.67
C CYS A 62 8.71 2.57 4.17
N ARG A 63 8.79 3.75 4.80
CA ARG A 63 9.04 3.86 6.25
C ARG A 63 7.89 3.29 7.07
N ALA A 64 6.65 3.70 6.77
CA ALA A 64 5.45 3.25 7.47
C ALA A 64 5.27 1.73 7.38
N THR A 65 5.43 1.17 6.19
CA THR A 65 5.31 -0.27 5.91
C THR A 65 6.43 -1.07 6.56
N ASN A 66 7.68 -0.61 6.49
CA ASN A 66 8.78 -1.27 7.20
C ASN A 66 8.63 -1.20 8.71
N ARG A 67 8.13 -0.08 9.26
CA ARG A 67 7.81 0.04 10.69
C ARG A 67 6.75 -0.97 11.11
N PHE A 68 5.72 -1.15 10.29
CA PHE A 68 4.68 -2.16 10.55
C PHE A 68 5.21 -3.59 10.42
N PHE A 69 5.98 -3.90 9.38
CA PHE A 69 6.43 -5.28 9.12
C PHE A 69 7.59 -5.73 9.98
N LEU A 70 8.51 -4.83 10.35
CA LEU A 70 9.74 -5.17 11.05
C LEU A 70 9.74 -4.70 12.51
N GLY A 71 8.81 -3.81 12.87
CA GLY A 71 8.64 -3.27 14.21
C GLY A 71 9.58 -2.10 14.54
N PRO A 72 9.45 -1.54 15.75
CA PRO A 72 10.38 -0.54 16.26
C PRO A 72 11.77 -1.14 16.41
N ALA A 73 12.70 -0.70 15.57
CA ALA A 73 14.15 -0.75 15.77
C ALA A 73 14.68 -1.80 16.75
N PHE A 74 15.28 -2.86 16.21
CA PHE A 74 16.07 -3.76 17.03
C PHE A 74 17.30 -3.03 17.56
N PHE A 75 17.35 -2.78 18.87
CA PHE A 75 18.64 -2.60 19.55
C PHE A 75 19.38 -3.94 19.51
N VAL A 76 20.11 -4.21 18.44
CA VAL A 76 21.14 -5.26 18.46
C VAL A 76 22.35 -4.68 19.18
N ARG A 77 22.21 -4.41 20.48
CA ARG A 77 23.30 -3.81 21.27
C ARG A 77 24.47 -4.79 21.46
N ASP A 78 24.24 -6.10 21.29
CA ASP A 78 25.22 -7.12 21.67
C ASP A 78 25.73 -8.07 20.56
N ILE A 79 25.21 -8.04 19.32
CA ILE A 79 25.70 -8.96 18.26
C ILE A 79 26.64 -8.27 17.24
N VAL A 80 26.54 -6.94 17.06
CA VAL A 80 27.28 -6.25 15.97
C VAL A 80 28.77 -6.03 16.29
N VAL A 81 29.21 -6.18 17.54
CA VAL A 81 30.62 -5.91 17.90
C VAL A 81 31.60 -6.95 17.35
N HIS A 82 31.16 -8.16 16.98
CA HIS A 82 32.09 -9.25 16.68
C HIS A 82 32.28 -9.61 15.20
N LEU A 83 31.50 -9.03 14.26
CA LEU A 83 31.52 -9.52 12.87
C LEU A 83 32.12 -8.59 11.80
N ARG A 84 32.24 -7.26 12.00
CA ARG A 84 32.99 -6.39 11.06
C ARG A 84 33.51 -5.09 11.71
N PRO A 85 34.84 -4.88 11.82
CA PRO A 85 35.42 -3.64 12.37
C PRO A 85 35.43 -2.44 11.40
N LYS A 86 34.63 -2.45 10.31
CA LYS A 86 34.67 -1.41 9.26
C LYS A 86 33.33 -0.73 8.94
N CYS A 87 32.22 -1.09 9.58
CA CYS A 87 30.96 -0.33 9.42
C CYS A 87 30.89 0.77 10.49
N SER A 88 31.35 1.97 10.13
CA SER A 88 31.34 3.16 10.97
C SER A 88 30.04 3.96 10.87
N THR A 89 28.89 3.30 10.70
CA THR A 89 27.59 3.96 10.84
C THR A 89 27.08 3.67 12.25
N LYS A 90 26.80 4.73 13.01
CA LYS A 90 25.99 4.64 14.22
C LYS A 90 24.62 4.12 13.78
N ALA A 91 24.46 2.80 13.71
CA ALA A 91 23.22 2.16 13.33
C ALA A 91 22.24 2.36 14.50
N ASP A 92 21.48 3.44 14.41
CA ASP A 92 20.10 3.41 14.87
C ASP A 92 19.47 2.13 14.30
N GLY A 93 19.26 1.13 15.15
CA GLY A 93 18.81 -0.22 14.75
C GLY A 93 17.41 -0.28 14.13
N ASN A 94 16.89 0.87 13.68
CA ASN A 94 15.63 1.05 12.99
C ASN A 94 15.81 0.84 11.49
N LEU A 95 15.60 -0.39 11.00
CA LEU A 95 15.62 -0.64 9.55
C LEU A 95 14.59 0.20 8.80
N ALA A 96 13.48 0.60 9.43
CA ALA A 96 12.52 1.50 8.81
C ALA A 96 13.08 2.90 8.52
N ARG A 97 14.19 3.31 9.15
CA ARG A 97 14.88 4.59 8.91
C ARG A 97 16.28 4.42 8.33
N ASN A 98 16.73 3.18 8.12
CA ASN A 98 18.03 2.91 7.54
C ASN A 98 17.98 3.24 6.03
N ALA A 99 18.67 4.31 5.63
CA ALA A 99 18.68 4.78 4.24
C ALA A 99 19.16 3.69 3.26
N GLU A 100 20.23 2.96 3.61
CA GLU A 100 20.76 1.89 2.77
C GLU A 100 19.74 0.75 2.57
N TYR A 101 19.01 0.36 3.62
CA TYR A 101 17.96 -0.64 3.53
C TYR A 101 16.79 -0.17 2.66
N MET A 102 16.36 1.08 2.84
CA MET A 102 15.26 1.66 2.06
C MET A 102 15.62 1.74 0.57
N ASP A 103 16.84 2.21 0.25
CA ASP A 103 17.34 2.28 -1.12
C ASP A 103 17.44 0.89 -1.76
N LEU A 104 17.86 -0.13 -1.00
CA LEU A 104 17.89 -1.52 -1.48
C LEU A 104 16.49 -2.07 -1.76
N ILE A 105 15.51 -1.84 -0.87
CA ILE A 105 14.12 -2.27 -1.08
C ILE A 105 13.50 -1.56 -2.27
N ASP A 106 13.79 -0.27 -2.43
CA ASP A 106 13.31 0.53 -3.55
C ASP A 106 13.87 0.01 -4.88
N LYS A 107 15.20 -0.12 -4.97
CA LYS A 107 15.88 -0.65 -6.14
C LYS A 107 15.39 -2.06 -6.48
N ALA A 108 15.32 -2.96 -5.50
CA ALA A 108 14.82 -4.31 -5.70
C ALA A 108 13.37 -4.32 -6.23
N SER A 109 12.52 -3.41 -5.76
CA SER A 109 11.14 -3.30 -6.22
C SER A 109 11.05 -2.83 -7.68
N THR A 110 11.86 -1.83 -8.05
CA THR A 110 12.00 -1.36 -9.44
C THR A 110 12.53 -2.47 -10.35
N ASP A 111 13.52 -3.23 -9.89
CA ASP A 111 14.10 -4.35 -10.63
C ASP A 111 13.11 -5.52 -10.79
N ILE A 112 12.25 -5.77 -9.79
CA ILE A 112 11.15 -6.75 -9.91
C ILE A 112 10.18 -6.32 -11.01
N LEU A 113 9.73 -5.06 -11.02
CA LEU A 113 8.83 -4.54 -12.07
C LEU A 113 9.46 -4.64 -13.45
N THR A 114 10.71 -4.19 -13.58
CA THR A 114 11.51 -4.28 -14.80
C THR A 114 11.58 -5.73 -15.28
N THR A 115 11.97 -6.65 -14.40
CA THR A 115 12.06 -8.08 -14.72
C THR A 115 10.72 -8.65 -15.16
N LEU A 116 9.61 -8.30 -14.50
CA LEU A 116 8.26 -8.78 -14.84
C LEU A 116 7.79 -8.24 -16.20
N GLY A 117 8.02 -6.96 -16.48
CA GLY A 117 7.71 -6.33 -17.76
C GLY A 117 8.48 -6.97 -18.90
N TYR A 118 9.80 -7.09 -18.74
CA TYR A 118 10.68 -7.64 -19.78
C TYR A 118 10.50 -9.14 -20.01
N ARG A 119 10.13 -9.91 -18.98
CA ARG A 119 9.87 -11.36 -19.08
C ARG A 119 8.80 -11.71 -20.12
N SER A 120 7.91 -10.77 -20.44
CA SER A 120 6.88 -10.97 -21.47
C SER A 120 7.45 -11.03 -22.89
N TYR A 121 8.61 -10.41 -23.15
CA TYR A 121 9.22 -10.30 -24.49
C TYR A 121 10.20 -11.44 -24.83
N PHE A 122 10.71 -12.19 -23.85
CA PHE A 122 11.66 -13.27 -24.10
C PHE A 122 10.95 -14.64 -24.27
N PRO A 123 11.31 -15.48 -25.27
CA PRO A 123 10.81 -16.84 -25.38
C PRO A 123 11.44 -17.78 -24.33
N GLY A 124 10.76 -18.89 -24.02
CA GLY A 124 11.01 -19.80 -22.88
C GLY A 124 12.44 -19.88 -22.33
N PRO A 125 13.41 -20.47 -23.05
CA PRO A 125 14.77 -20.68 -22.54
C PRO A 125 15.57 -19.39 -22.34
N LEU A 126 15.29 -18.34 -23.12
CA LEU A 126 15.93 -17.02 -22.97
C LEU A 126 15.40 -16.26 -21.75
N LYS A 127 14.21 -16.60 -21.23
CA LYS A 127 13.62 -15.90 -20.06
C LYS A 127 14.52 -15.96 -18.84
N THR A 128 15.11 -17.12 -18.55
CA THR A 128 15.95 -17.31 -17.36
C THR A 128 17.25 -16.52 -17.50
N PHE A 129 17.91 -16.62 -18.66
CA PHE A 129 19.14 -15.90 -18.95
C PHE A 129 18.92 -14.38 -18.91
N ALA A 130 17.90 -13.88 -19.62
CA ALA A 130 17.57 -12.47 -19.63
C ALA A 130 17.23 -11.98 -18.21
N SER A 131 16.38 -12.69 -17.45
CA SER A 131 16.03 -12.26 -16.09
C SER A 131 17.20 -12.21 -15.10
N GLN A 132 18.29 -12.94 -15.35
CA GLN A 132 19.48 -12.92 -14.50
C GLN A 132 20.47 -11.80 -14.83
N HIS A 133 20.39 -11.25 -16.04
CA HIS A 133 21.32 -10.24 -16.55
C HIS A 133 20.66 -8.89 -16.87
N LEU A 134 19.33 -8.82 -16.84
CA LEU A 134 18.58 -7.57 -17.06
C LEU A 134 18.69 -6.61 -15.88
N THR A 135 18.83 -7.14 -14.66
CA THR A 135 18.75 -6.36 -13.42
C THR A 135 19.74 -6.89 -12.38
N ASP A 136 20.00 -6.09 -11.35
CA ASP A 136 20.87 -6.44 -10.24
C ASP A 136 20.12 -7.19 -9.13
N LEU A 137 18.87 -7.58 -9.36
CA LEU A 137 17.97 -8.19 -8.39
C LEU A 137 18.60 -9.32 -7.56
N PRO A 138 19.40 -10.26 -8.12
CA PRO A 138 20.07 -11.28 -7.30
C PRO A 138 21.08 -10.70 -6.30
N SER A 139 21.81 -9.66 -6.69
CA SER A 139 22.75 -8.94 -5.81
C SER A 139 22.00 -8.15 -4.74
N ASP A 140 20.92 -7.46 -5.12
CA ASP A 140 20.12 -6.68 -4.19
C ASP A 140 19.43 -7.58 -3.16
N ILE A 141 18.89 -8.74 -3.56
CA ILE A 141 18.35 -9.76 -2.64
C ILE A 141 19.42 -10.23 -1.65
N LYS A 142 20.68 -10.42 -2.10
CA LYS A 142 21.78 -10.81 -1.21
C LYS A 142 22.09 -9.72 -0.18
N ASN A 143 22.08 -8.45 -0.59
CA ASN A 143 22.31 -7.31 0.30
C ASN A 143 21.16 -7.14 1.29
N ILE A 144 19.91 -7.28 0.84
CA ILE A 144 18.72 -7.30 1.71
C ILE A 144 18.79 -8.46 2.71
N SER A 145 19.20 -9.66 2.27
CA SER A 145 19.40 -10.83 3.14
C SER A 145 20.43 -10.52 4.24
N ALA A 146 21.52 -9.83 3.91
CA ALA A 146 22.52 -9.43 4.89
C ALA A 146 21.96 -8.47 5.96
N GLN A 147 21.05 -7.56 5.58
CA GLN A 147 20.41 -6.63 6.51
C GLN A 147 19.31 -7.27 7.37
N LEU A 148 18.53 -8.20 6.80
CA LEU A 148 17.44 -8.87 7.52
C LEU A 148 17.92 -10.05 8.39
N ARG A 149 19.07 -10.65 8.07
CA ARG A 149 19.60 -11.82 8.80
C ARG A 149 19.69 -11.64 10.32
N PRO A 150 20.25 -10.52 10.86
CA PRO A 150 20.29 -10.31 12.30
C PRO A 150 18.90 -10.29 12.95
N LEU A 151 17.89 -9.79 12.25
CA LEU A 151 16.51 -9.77 12.74
C LEU A 151 15.91 -11.16 12.78
N ILE A 152 16.15 -11.96 11.73
CA ILE A 152 15.69 -13.34 11.64
C ILE A 152 16.34 -14.18 12.73
N GLU A 153 17.65 -14.07 12.92
CA GLU A 153 18.39 -14.78 13.96
C GLU A 153 17.91 -14.40 15.37
N ALA A 154 17.61 -13.12 15.61
CA ALA A 154 17.07 -12.66 16.88
C ALA A 154 15.65 -13.17 17.16
N GLU A 155 14.78 -13.29 16.15
CA GLU A 155 13.46 -13.93 16.32
C GLU A 155 13.56 -15.42 16.61
N LEU A 156 14.48 -16.12 15.95
CA LEU A 156 14.77 -17.53 16.22
C LEU A 156 15.31 -17.74 17.64
N GLN A 157 16.09 -16.79 18.16
CA GLN A 157 16.58 -16.85 19.53
C GLN A 157 15.46 -16.57 20.54
N ARG A 158 14.62 -15.56 20.30
CA ARG A 158 13.46 -15.24 21.15
C ARG A 158 12.53 -16.42 21.35
N GLU A 159 12.31 -17.19 20.29
CA GLU A 159 11.51 -18.41 20.34
C GLU A 159 12.06 -19.44 21.32
N LYS A 160 13.39 -19.62 21.36
CA LYS A 160 14.05 -20.51 22.33
C LYS A 160 13.89 -20.00 23.75
N ASP A 161 13.90 -18.68 23.94
CA ASP A 161 13.77 -18.02 25.23
C ASP A 161 12.30 -17.92 25.70
N GLY A 162 11.34 -18.47 24.94
CA GLY A 162 9.91 -18.46 25.26
C GLY A 162 9.21 -17.11 25.03
N SER A 163 9.87 -16.17 24.35
CA SER A 163 9.33 -14.87 23.96
C SER A 163 8.96 -14.84 22.47
N LYS A 164 8.01 -13.99 22.08
CA LYS A 164 7.61 -13.86 20.66
C LYS A 164 7.59 -12.40 20.25
N GLY A 165 8.30 -12.07 19.16
CA GLY A 165 8.17 -10.77 18.51
C GLY A 165 6.80 -10.59 17.87
N ASN A 166 6.43 -9.33 17.59
CA ASN A 166 5.22 -9.01 16.84
C ASN A 166 5.59 -8.33 15.52
N ASN A 167 6.06 -9.12 14.56
CA ASN A 167 6.50 -8.64 13.24
C ASN A 167 6.32 -9.75 12.19
N VAL A 168 6.45 -9.37 10.91
CA VAL A 168 6.19 -10.25 9.78
C VAL A 168 7.16 -11.44 9.74
N ILE A 169 8.40 -11.27 10.23
CA ILE A 169 9.39 -12.35 10.31
C ILE A 169 8.88 -13.43 11.25
N ARG A 170 8.43 -13.04 12.45
CA ARG A 170 7.87 -14.00 13.42
C ARG A 170 6.61 -14.67 12.86
N TRP A 171 5.72 -13.91 12.25
CA TRP A 171 4.49 -14.47 11.67
C TRP A 171 4.77 -15.48 10.56
N LEU A 172 5.80 -15.25 9.75
CA LEU A 172 6.26 -16.18 8.72
C LEU A 172 6.87 -17.45 9.31
N LEU A 173 7.62 -17.34 10.42
CA LEU A 173 8.14 -18.47 11.17
C LEU A 173 7.00 -19.32 11.77
N ASP A 174 6.00 -18.69 12.38
CA ASP A 174 4.84 -19.37 12.99
C ASP A 174 3.96 -20.11 11.95
N GLU A 175 3.79 -19.56 10.74
CA GLU A 175 2.95 -20.16 9.69
C GLU A 175 3.67 -21.27 8.89
N ALA A 176 4.97 -21.46 9.10
CA ALA A 176 5.75 -22.47 8.40
C ALA A 176 5.44 -23.89 8.90
N LYS A 177 4.54 -24.58 8.20
CA LYS A 177 4.06 -25.94 8.55
C LYS A 177 5.05 -27.07 8.23
N ASP A 178 6.01 -26.85 7.33
CA ASP A 178 6.88 -27.87 6.75
C ASP A 178 8.31 -27.87 7.34
N GLY A 179 8.46 -27.38 8.58
CA GLY A 179 9.75 -27.19 9.24
C GLY A 179 10.23 -25.72 9.20
N THR A 180 11.33 -25.43 9.89
CA THR A 180 11.88 -24.06 10.00
C THR A 180 12.34 -23.57 8.61
N PRO A 181 11.75 -22.48 8.08
CA PRO A 181 12.19 -21.89 6.82
C PRO A 181 13.66 -21.48 6.87
N SER A 182 14.35 -21.56 5.73
CA SER A 182 15.69 -20.97 5.64
C SER A 182 15.60 -19.44 5.73
N VAL A 183 16.70 -18.81 6.16
CA VAL A 183 16.82 -17.35 6.19
C VAL A 183 16.46 -16.74 4.83
N ASP A 184 16.94 -17.35 3.74
CA ASP A 184 16.68 -16.85 2.39
C ASP A 184 15.20 -16.98 1.98
N ASP A 185 14.49 -18.04 2.41
CA ASP A 185 13.05 -18.16 2.17
C ASP A 185 12.27 -17.05 2.89
N ILE A 186 12.63 -16.73 4.13
CA ILE A 186 12.03 -15.63 4.89
C ILE A 186 12.30 -14.30 4.20
N VAL A 187 13.55 -14.03 3.80
CA VAL A 187 13.93 -12.81 3.10
C VAL A 187 13.11 -12.62 1.83
N LEU A 188 12.98 -13.65 1.00
CA LEU A 188 12.20 -13.57 -0.24
C LEU A 188 10.72 -13.30 0.03
N ARG A 189 10.16 -13.83 1.12
CA ARG A 189 8.77 -13.59 1.51
C ARG A 189 8.55 -12.18 2.06
N VAL A 190 9.46 -11.69 2.89
CA VAL A 190 9.44 -10.31 3.39
C VAL A 190 9.52 -9.34 2.21
N LEU A 191 10.44 -9.57 1.27
CA LEU A 191 10.57 -8.77 0.05
C LEU A 191 9.29 -8.83 -0.80
N ALA A 192 8.68 -10.01 -0.97
CA ALA A 192 7.45 -10.14 -1.75
C ALA A 192 6.26 -9.37 -1.12
N ILE A 193 6.12 -9.39 0.21
CA ILE A 193 5.08 -8.63 0.91
C ILE A 193 5.36 -7.12 0.80
N ASN A 194 6.62 -6.70 1.04
CA ASN A 194 7.06 -5.31 0.91
C ASN A 194 6.82 -4.76 -0.50
N PHE A 195 7.24 -5.51 -1.54
CA PHE A 195 7.08 -5.11 -2.93
C PHE A 195 5.62 -4.78 -3.27
N VAL A 196 4.68 -5.68 -2.93
CA VAL A 196 3.26 -5.49 -3.25
C VAL A 196 2.65 -4.31 -2.49
N ALA A 197 3.00 -4.15 -1.21
CA ALA A 197 2.54 -3.03 -0.40
C ALA A 197 3.11 -1.70 -0.91
N LEU A 198 4.43 -1.60 -1.06
CA LEU A 198 5.14 -0.39 -1.44
C LEU A 198 4.67 0.17 -2.78
N GLU A 199 4.61 -0.64 -3.84
CA GLU A 199 4.26 -0.12 -5.17
C GLU A 199 2.84 0.44 -5.21
N THR A 200 1.86 -0.32 -4.69
CA THR A 200 0.45 0.07 -4.79
C THR A 200 0.07 1.22 -3.86
N GLU A 201 0.62 1.25 -2.64
CA GLU A 201 0.33 2.31 -1.68
C GLU A 201 1.04 3.63 -2.04
N SER A 202 2.26 3.56 -2.60
CA SER A 202 2.97 4.76 -3.06
C SER A 202 2.24 5.44 -4.21
N ASP A 203 1.76 4.66 -5.19
CA ASP A 203 0.93 5.21 -6.26
C ASP A 203 -0.39 5.76 -5.72
N GLY A 204 -1.06 5.03 -4.82
CA GLY A 204 -2.29 5.50 -4.17
C GLY A 204 -2.11 6.84 -3.45
N LEU A 205 -1.04 6.98 -2.66
CA LEU A 205 -0.74 8.22 -1.94
C LEU A 205 -0.37 9.36 -2.90
N LYS A 206 0.40 9.09 -3.95
CA LYS A 206 0.68 10.07 -5.02
C LYS A 206 -0.62 10.61 -5.63
N GLN A 207 -1.55 9.73 -5.99
CA GLN A 207 -2.84 10.16 -6.54
C GLN A 207 -3.65 10.97 -5.52
N ILE A 208 -3.69 10.55 -4.26
CA ILE A 208 -4.34 11.30 -3.17
C ILE A 208 -3.76 12.70 -3.05
N LEU A 209 -2.43 12.86 -3.09
CA LEU A 209 -1.78 14.18 -3.01
C LEU A 209 -2.26 15.11 -4.12
N PHE A 210 -2.29 14.62 -5.37
CA PHE A 210 -2.72 15.43 -6.49
C PHE A 210 -4.21 15.77 -6.47
N TYR A 211 -5.09 14.80 -6.14
CA TYR A 211 -6.52 15.08 -6.02
C TYR A 211 -6.83 16.01 -4.85
N LEU A 212 -6.10 15.89 -3.74
CA LEU A 212 -6.29 16.78 -2.59
C LEU A 212 -5.85 18.21 -2.93
N ALA A 213 -4.78 18.35 -3.70
CA ALA A 213 -4.30 19.62 -4.23
C ALA A 213 -5.25 20.27 -5.25
N ALA A 214 -5.93 19.44 -6.05
CA ALA A 214 -6.85 19.89 -7.10
C ALA A 214 -8.25 20.26 -6.58
N TYR A 215 -8.67 19.69 -5.44
CA TYR A 215 -10.00 19.88 -4.85
C TYR A 215 -9.93 20.35 -3.38
N PRO A 216 -9.32 21.52 -3.10
CA PRO A 216 -9.08 22.00 -1.74
C PRO A 216 -10.37 22.28 -0.94
N GLU A 217 -11.49 22.52 -1.61
CA GLU A 217 -12.81 22.79 -1.01
C GLU A 217 -13.33 21.63 -0.14
N TYR A 218 -12.87 20.40 -0.37
CA TYR A 218 -13.26 19.23 0.42
C TYR A 218 -12.34 18.96 1.62
N ILE A 219 -11.17 19.61 1.69
CA ILE A 219 -10.19 19.41 2.77
C ILE A 219 -10.82 19.70 4.13
N GLN A 220 -11.50 20.84 4.25
CA GLN A 220 -12.04 21.30 5.53
C GLN A 220 -13.10 20.33 6.08
N ALA A 221 -13.99 19.82 5.23
CA ALA A 221 -15.03 18.88 5.64
C ALA A 221 -14.48 17.52 6.11
N MET A 222 -13.38 17.05 5.51
CA MET A 222 -12.67 15.83 5.95
C MET A 222 -11.87 16.08 7.23
N ARG A 223 -11.28 17.26 7.37
CA ARG A 223 -10.53 17.67 8.54
C ARG A 223 -11.42 17.76 9.78
N GLU A 224 -12.58 18.39 9.67
CA GLU A 224 -13.57 18.46 10.76
C GLU A 224 -14.07 17.08 11.18
N GLU A 225 -14.29 16.17 10.22
CA GLU A 225 -14.61 14.76 10.50
C GLU A 225 -13.49 14.10 11.30
N ALA A 226 -12.24 14.25 10.87
CA ALA A 226 -11.09 13.66 11.56
C ALA A 226 -10.87 14.26 12.95
N GLU A 227 -10.90 15.59 13.09
CA GLU A 227 -10.70 16.30 14.37
C GLU A 227 -11.75 15.88 15.41
N SER A 228 -13.04 15.89 15.04
CA SER A 228 -14.13 15.53 15.95
C SER A 228 -14.07 14.07 16.43
N ILE A 229 -13.74 13.13 15.54
CA ILE A 229 -13.61 11.71 15.89
C ILE A 229 -12.38 11.46 16.78
N ILE A 230 -11.25 12.10 16.47
CA ILE A 230 -10.01 11.94 17.22
C ILE A 230 -10.14 12.57 18.61
N GLU A 231 -10.81 13.72 18.75
CA GLU A 231 -11.06 14.35 20.04
C GLU A 231 -11.89 13.44 20.96
N ALA A 232 -12.87 12.71 20.40
CA ALA A 232 -13.74 11.82 21.16
C ALA A 232 -13.08 10.49 21.57
N GLU A 233 -12.26 9.90 20.69
CA GLU A 233 -11.85 8.48 20.82
C GLU A 233 -10.33 8.25 20.65
N GLY A 234 -9.57 9.29 20.32
CA GLY A 234 -8.19 9.18 19.89
C GLY A 234 -8.02 8.61 18.48
N LEU A 235 -6.79 8.58 17.99
CA LEU A 235 -6.47 8.01 16.68
C LEU A 235 -6.21 6.52 16.80
N THR A 236 -7.22 5.71 16.48
CA THR A 236 -7.24 4.25 16.58
C THR A 236 -7.76 3.64 15.28
N LYS A 237 -7.64 2.32 15.12
CA LYS A 237 -8.22 1.62 13.96
C LYS A 237 -9.73 1.82 13.89
N ASP A 238 -10.41 1.80 15.03
CA ASP A 238 -11.87 1.91 15.09
C ASP A 238 -12.33 3.35 14.82
N SER A 239 -11.55 4.34 15.27
CA SER A 239 -11.85 5.75 14.94
C SER A 239 -11.57 6.05 13.46
N LEU A 240 -10.51 5.48 12.86
CA LEU A 240 -10.32 5.52 11.40
C LEU A 240 -11.50 4.92 10.65
N ALA A 241 -12.13 3.84 11.13
CA ALA A 241 -13.27 3.22 10.46
C ALA A 241 -14.49 4.16 10.35
N LYS A 242 -14.64 5.09 11.31
CA LYS A 242 -15.72 6.09 11.38
C LYS A 242 -15.51 7.31 10.47
N MET A 243 -14.31 7.51 9.94
CA MET A 243 -14.01 8.62 9.03
C MET A 243 -14.51 8.30 7.61
N HIS A 244 -15.79 8.51 7.37
CA HIS A 244 -16.49 8.11 6.15
C HIS A 244 -16.12 9.00 4.94
N LYS A 245 -15.95 10.31 5.14
CA LYS A 245 -15.53 11.23 4.08
C LYS A 245 -14.08 10.98 3.66
N VAL A 246 -13.18 10.76 4.61
CA VAL A 246 -11.78 10.37 4.33
C VAL A 246 -11.75 9.05 3.54
N ASP A 247 -12.53 8.05 3.96
CA ASP A 247 -12.66 6.76 3.26
C ASP A 247 -13.15 6.94 1.82
N SER A 248 -14.20 7.75 1.65
CA SER A 248 -14.81 8.03 0.36
C SER A 248 -13.86 8.77 -0.58
N PHE A 249 -13.10 9.75 -0.09
CA PHE A 249 -12.15 10.50 -0.89
C PHE A 249 -11.07 9.58 -1.48
N ILE A 250 -10.49 8.71 -0.66
CA ILE A 250 -9.50 7.72 -1.11
C ILE A 250 -10.12 6.77 -2.13
N LYS A 251 -11.34 6.28 -1.85
CA LYS A 251 -12.03 5.33 -2.72
C LYS A 251 -12.38 5.92 -4.08
N GLU A 252 -12.85 7.16 -4.12
CA GLU A 252 -13.14 7.87 -5.37
C GLU A 252 -11.87 8.19 -6.15
N THR A 253 -10.80 8.60 -5.46
CA THR A 253 -9.48 8.82 -6.08
C THR A 253 -9.02 7.54 -6.78
N GLN A 254 -9.10 6.42 -6.08
CA GLN A 254 -8.78 5.11 -6.61
C GLN A 254 -9.71 4.68 -7.77
N ARG A 255 -11.00 5.02 -7.70
CA ARG A 255 -11.98 4.68 -8.74
C ARG A 255 -11.56 5.23 -10.11
N LEU A 256 -11.07 6.47 -10.13
CA LEU A 256 -10.68 7.21 -11.34
C LEU A 256 -9.22 7.01 -11.77
N THR A 257 -8.37 6.50 -10.88
CA THR A 257 -6.91 6.39 -11.14
C THR A 257 -6.42 4.94 -11.33
N ILE A 258 -7.32 3.96 -11.23
CA ILE A 258 -6.94 2.54 -11.30
C ILE A 258 -6.37 2.11 -12.66
N MET A 259 -5.51 1.09 -12.61
CA MET A 259 -5.08 0.29 -13.75
C MET A 259 -6.26 -0.26 -14.58
N SER A 260 -6.12 -0.20 -15.91
CA SER A 260 -7.21 -0.46 -16.85
C SER A 260 -7.76 -1.89 -16.82
N LEU A 261 -6.98 -2.88 -16.40
CA LEU A 261 -7.36 -4.29 -16.36
C LEU A 261 -7.09 -4.90 -14.98
N ALA A 262 -7.98 -5.76 -14.47
CA ALA A 262 -7.72 -6.55 -13.26
C ALA A 262 -8.27 -7.98 -13.37
N VAL A 263 -8.09 -8.76 -12.30
CA VAL A 263 -8.67 -10.11 -12.15
C VAL A 263 -8.26 -11.07 -13.29
N HIS A 264 -6.97 -11.05 -13.65
CA HIS A 264 -6.43 -11.90 -14.71
C HIS A 264 -6.63 -13.41 -14.41
N ARG A 265 -7.03 -14.18 -15.42
CA ARG A 265 -7.13 -15.64 -15.39
C ARG A 265 -6.56 -16.24 -16.66
N ASN A 266 -5.89 -17.38 -16.52
CA ASN A 266 -5.58 -18.26 -17.64
C ASN A 266 -6.66 -19.34 -17.70
N VAL A 267 -7.26 -19.55 -18.86
CA VAL A 267 -8.28 -20.57 -19.07
C VAL A 267 -7.58 -21.93 -19.18
N ILE A 268 -7.60 -22.72 -18.11
CA ILE A 268 -6.88 -24.01 -18.03
C ILE A 268 -7.68 -25.18 -18.62
N LYS A 269 -8.99 -25.01 -18.78
CA LYS A 269 -9.95 -25.94 -19.39
C LYS A 269 -11.04 -25.10 -20.06
N ASP A 270 -11.55 -25.59 -21.19
CA ASP A 270 -12.70 -25.02 -21.86
C ASP A 270 -13.83 -24.74 -20.86
N PHE A 271 -14.41 -23.54 -20.95
CA PHE A 271 -15.40 -23.07 -20.00
C PHE A 271 -16.50 -22.27 -20.71
N THR A 272 -17.76 -22.61 -20.45
CA THR A 272 -18.91 -21.86 -20.96
C THR A 272 -19.61 -21.18 -19.79
N PHE A 273 -19.77 -19.87 -19.86
CA PHE A 273 -20.55 -19.11 -18.88
C PHE A 273 -22.05 -19.42 -18.99
N SER A 274 -22.82 -19.09 -17.95
CA SER A 274 -24.28 -19.27 -17.96
C SER A 274 -25.00 -18.48 -19.05
N ASN A 275 -24.38 -17.41 -19.56
CA ASN A 275 -24.89 -16.62 -20.69
C ASN A 275 -24.48 -17.17 -22.07
N GLY A 276 -23.84 -18.35 -22.13
CA GLY A 276 -23.43 -19.01 -23.36
C GLY A 276 -22.06 -18.58 -23.91
N LEU A 277 -21.38 -17.61 -23.31
CA LEU A 277 -20.03 -17.21 -23.75
C LEU A 277 -19.03 -18.36 -23.53
N PHE A 278 -18.44 -18.85 -24.61
CA PHE A 278 -17.44 -19.92 -24.59
C PHE A 278 -16.02 -19.38 -24.53
N LEU A 279 -15.23 -19.88 -23.58
CA LEU A 279 -13.81 -19.61 -23.44
C LEU A 279 -13.00 -20.87 -23.76
N PRO A 280 -12.25 -20.90 -24.88
CA PRO A 280 -11.36 -22.01 -25.18
C PRO A 280 -10.16 -22.05 -24.22
N LYS A 281 -9.69 -23.26 -23.91
CA LYS A 281 -8.44 -23.47 -23.16
C LYS A 281 -7.27 -22.75 -23.82
N GLY A 282 -6.44 -22.12 -22.99
CA GLY A 282 -5.19 -21.47 -23.40
C GLY A 282 -5.29 -19.95 -23.52
N ILE A 283 -6.49 -19.37 -23.56
CA ILE A 283 -6.63 -17.91 -23.59
C ILE A 283 -6.45 -17.29 -22.20
N LYS A 284 -6.16 -16.00 -22.18
CA LYS A 284 -6.14 -15.17 -20.98
C LYS A 284 -7.36 -14.28 -20.98
N VAL A 285 -7.99 -14.13 -19.83
CA VAL A 285 -9.11 -13.21 -19.63
C VAL A 285 -8.79 -12.26 -18.48
N ALA A 286 -9.32 -11.06 -18.55
CA ALA A 286 -9.22 -10.03 -17.53
C ALA A 286 -10.51 -9.20 -17.55
N ILE A 287 -10.77 -8.48 -16.47
CA ILE A 287 -11.90 -7.56 -16.36
C ILE A 287 -11.41 -6.15 -16.73
N PRO A 288 -12.12 -5.40 -17.61
CA PRO A 288 -11.77 -4.02 -17.94
C PRO A 288 -12.18 -3.08 -16.80
N THR A 289 -11.39 -3.07 -15.73
CA THR A 289 -11.73 -2.42 -14.47
C THR A 289 -12.00 -0.93 -14.62
N HIS A 290 -11.17 -0.19 -15.36
CA HIS A 290 -11.41 1.23 -15.57
C HIS A 290 -12.76 1.45 -16.26
N ALA A 291 -13.10 0.65 -17.28
CA ALA A 291 -14.38 0.77 -17.96
C ALA A 291 -15.56 0.44 -17.03
N VAL A 292 -15.45 -0.58 -16.17
CA VAL A 292 -16.49 -0.90 -15.18
C VAL A 292 -16.67 0.23 -14.16
N GLN A 293 -15.55 0.78 -13.66
CA GLN A 293 -15.54 1.81 -12.62
C GLN A 293 -15.93 3.19 -13.14
N THR A 294 -15.85 3.43 -14.45
CA THR A 294 -16.26 4.67 -15.13
C THR A 294 -17.53 4.49 -15.97
N ASP A 295 -18.30 3.43 -15.70
CA ASP A 295 -19.56 3.15 -16.37
C ASP A 295 -20.73 3.89 -15.71
N GLU A 296 -21.48 4.67 -16.49
CA GLU A 296 -22.69 5.38 -16.04
C GLU A 296 -23.79 4.43 -15.52
N ARG A 297 -23.75 3.15 -15.90
CA ARG A 297 -24.66 2.13 -15.35
C ARG A 297 -24.37 1.80 -13.89
N ASN A 298 -23.15 2.09 -13.42
CA ASN A 298 -22.69 1.80 -12.06
C ASN A 298 -22.57 3.08 -11.21
N TYR A 299 -22.20 4.20 -11.81
CA TYR A 299 -21.95 5.46 -11.12
C TYR A 299 -22.50 6.64 -11.92
N THR A 300 -23.43 7.42 -11.36
CA THR A 300 -23.94 8.64 -12.02
C THR A 300 -22.85 9.70 -12.15
N ASP A 301 -22.67 10.26 -13.34
CA ASP A 301 -21.57 11.15 -13.70
C ASP A 301 -20.24 10.46 -13.37
N ALA A 302 -20.03 9.30 -13.98
CA ALA A 302 -18.99 8.35 -13.67
C ALA A 302 -17.59 8.91 -13.92
N LEU A 303 -17.44 9.86 -14.84
CA LEU A 303 -16.14 10.50 -15.12
C LEU A 303 -15.85 11.67 -14.18
N GLU A 304 -16.85 12.19 -13.48
CA GLU A 304 -16.67 13.28 -12.53
C GLU A 304 -16.11 12.76 -11.21
N PHE A 305 -15.13 13.49 -10.67
CA PHE A 305 -14.62 13.23 -9.33
C PHE A 305 -15.61 13.75 -8.30
N LYS A 306 -16.31 12.82 -7.63
CA LYS A 306 -17.23 13.14 -6.54
C LYS A 306 -16.68 12.58 -5.23
N PRO A 307 -15.83 13.33 -4.49
CA PRO A 307 -15.04 12.79 -3.40
C PRO A 307 -15.87 12.14 -2.27
N PHE A 308 -17.13 12.57 -2.07
CA PHE A 308 -18.03 12.01 -1.04
C PHE A 308 -19.06 11.00 -1.56
N ARG A 309 -18.97 10.60 -2.84
CA ARG A 309 -19.87 9.62 -3.49
C ARG A 309 -20.11 8.37 -2.66
N PHE A 310 -19.05 7.81 -2.07
CA PHE A 310 -19.15 6.57 -1.29
C PHE A 310 -19.61 6.79 0.15
N ALA A 311 -19.40 7.99 0.71
CA ALA A 311 -19.97 8.38 1.99
C ALA A 311 -21.49 8.56 1.86
N GLU A 312 -21.95 9.20 0.78
CA GLU A 312 -23.38 9.35 0.45
C GLU A 312 -24.04 7.99 0.20
N MET A 313 -23.42 7.10 -0.57
CA MET A 313 -23.91 5.73 -0.76
C MET A 313 -24.08 4.99 0.57
N ARG A 314 -23.13 5.12 1.50
CA ARG A 314 -23.22 4.49 2.83
C ARG A 314 -24.41 5.02 3.63
N GLN A 315 -24.63 6.34 3.61
CA GLN A 315 -25.77 6.95 4.29
C GLN A 315 -27.11 6.46 3.73
N LEU A 316 -27.22 6.29 2.41
CA LEU A 316 -28.40 5.73 1.77
C LEU A 316 -28.61 4.25 2.17
N ASP A 317 -27.54 3.45 2.14
CA ASP A 317 -27.60 2.04 2.56
C ASP A 317 -28.04 1.89 4.04
N GLU A 318 -27.59 2.79 4.92
CA GLU A 318 -27.99 2.82 6.34
C GLU A 318 -29.47 3.23 6.53
N GLN A 319 -29.99 4.12 5.69
CA GLN A 319 -31.39 4.55 5.73
C GLN A 319 -32.36 3.48 5.20
N ASP A 320 -31.91 2.63 4.27
CA ASP A 320 -32.73 1.62 3.61
C ASP A 320 -33.01 0.35 4.44
N GLY A 321 -32.40 0.20 5.63
CA GLY A 321 -32.75 -0.74 6.71
C GLY A 321 -33.20 -2.18 6.35
N ASP A 322 -32.40 -3.20 6.71
CA ASP A 322 -32.72 -4.66 6.74
C ASP A 322 -33.23 -5.36 5.45
N ASN A 323 -33.56 -4.64 4.37
CA ASN A 323 -33.93 -5.24 3.07
C ASN A 323 -32.77 -5.30 2.05
N ALA A 324 -31.59 -4.87 2.46
CA ALA A 324 -30.38 -4.90 1.65
C ALA A 324 -29.59 -6.17 1.99
N ASP A 325 -29.39 -7.06 1.01
CA ASP A 325 -28.42 -8.16 1.12
C ASP A 325 -27.17 -7.65 1.84
N SER A 326 -26.68 -8.33 2.87
CA SER A 326 -25.52 -7.92 3.70
C SER A 326 -24.25 -7.49 2.93
N GLU A 327 -24.18 -7.80 1.63
CA GLU A 327 -23.19 -7.31 0.65
C GLU A 327 -23.34 -5.80 0.28
N LYS A 328 -24.56 -5.23 0.31
CA LYS A 328 -24.82 -3.82 0.01
C LYS A 328 -24.27 -2.90 1.10
N PHE A 329 -24.42 -3.28 2.38
CA PHE A 329 -24.00 -2.51 3.56
C PHE A 329 -22.51 -2.09 3.59
N ARG A 330 -21.67 -2.66 2.73
CA ARG A 330 -20.23 -2.33 2.67
C ARG A 330 -19.80 -1.61 1.41
N ARG A 331 -20.69 -1.32 0.46
CA ARG A 331 -20.31 -0.67 -0.82
C ARG A 331 -19.60 0.67 -0.64
N GLY A 332 -19.88 1.38 0.44
CA GLY A 332 -19.19 2.62 0.80
C GLY A 332 -17.82 2.44 1.46
N GLU A 333 -17.45 1.24 1.92
CA GLU A 333 -16.16 1.00 2.60
C GLU A 333 -15.01 0.86 1.61
N LEU A 334 -13.89 1.53 1.85
CA LEU A 334 -12.68 1.44 1.02
C LEU A 334 -12.23 -0.01 0.81
N ALA A 335 -12.17 -0.80 1.89
CA ALA A 335 -11.72 -2.19 1.87
C ALA A 335 -12.79 -3.21 1.42
N SER A 336 -13.98 -2.76 1.01
CA SER A 336 -15.01 -3.67 0.50
C SER A 336 -14.67 -4.23 -0.88
N LEU A 337 -15.21 -5.40 -1.15
CA LEU A 337 -15.16 -6.01 -2.48
C LEU A 337 -16.51 -5.76 -3.16
N SER A 338 -16.48 -5.32 -4.41
CA SER A 338 -17.69 -5.08 -5.19
C SER A 338 -17.46 -5.47 -6.65
N PRO A 339 -18.47 -5.99 -7.37
CA PRO A 339 -18.36 -6.20 -8.82
C PRO A 339 -18.19 -4.89 -9.60
N THR A 340 -18.54 -3.74 -9.00
CA THR A 340 -18.44 -2.41 -9.63
C THR A 340 -17.22 -1.60 -9.17
N PHE A 341 -16.52 -2.06 -8.12
CA PHE A 341 -15.28 -1.48 -7.62
C PHE A 341 -14.25 -2.58 -7.40
N LEU A 342 -13.30 -2.71 -8.31
CA LEU A 342 -12.39 -3.86 -8.44
C LEU A 342 -10.93 -3.53 -8.11
N ASN A 343 -10.68 -2.42 -7.41
CA ASN A 343 -9.35 -2.02 -6.92
C ASN A 343 -8.65 -3.14 -6.12
N PHE A 344 -9.42 -3.84 -5.28
CA PHE A 344 -8.93 -4.99 -4.51
C PHE A 344 -9.27 -6.33 -5.18
N GLY A 345 -9.73 -6.34 -6.43
CA GLY A 345 -10.21 -7.53 -7.12
C GLY A 345 -11.48 -8.10 -6.49
N ILE A 346 -11.80 -9.36 -6.83
CA ILE A 346 -13.00 -10.06 -6.34
C ILE A 346 -12.76 -11.57 -6.24
N GLY A 347 -13.53 -12.23 -5.37
CA GLY A 347 -13.53 -13.68 -5.18
C GLY A 347 -12.25 -14.20 -4.48
N ARG A 348 -11.89 -15.46 -4.76
CA ARG A 348 -10.76 -16.17 -4.08
C ARG A 348 -9.40 -15.47 -4.19
N HIS A 349 -9.23 -14.65 -5.22
CA HIS A 349 -7.99 -13.91 -5.50
C HIS A 349 -8.11 -12.40 -5.20
N ALA A 350 -9.12 -11.99 -4.43
CA ALA A 350 -9.18 -10.64 -3.90
C ALA A 350 -7.94 -10.33 -3.04
N CYS A 351 -7.53 -9.07 -3.03
CA CYS A 351 -6.36 -8.59 -2.31
C CYS A 351 -6.47 -8.97 -0.83
N PRO A 352 -5.52 -9.78 -0.30
CA PRO A 352 -5.51 -10.16 1.10
C PRO A 352 -5.13 -8.97 2.00
N GLY A 353 -4.34 -8.00 1.49
CA GLY A 353 -3.87 -6.84 2.23
C GLY A 353 -4.82 -5.64 2.25
N ARG A 354 -6.03 -5.74 1.69
CA ARG A 354 -6.94 -4.59 1.49
C ARG A 354 -7.26 -3.78 2.76
N PHE A 355 -7.39 -4.46 3.90
CA PHE A 355 -7.65 -3.78 5.17
C PHE A 355 -6.41 -3.05 5.69
N PHE A 356 -5.22 -3.61 5.50
CA PHE A 356 -3.97 -2.92 5.81
C PHE A 356 -3.83 -1.68 4.93
N ALA A 357 -3.98 -1.82 3.62
CA ALA A 357 -3.87 -0.71 2.67
C ALA A 357 -4.87 0.42 2.97
N ALA A 358 -6.12 0.07 3.28
CA ALA A 358 -7.13 1.06 3.65
C ALA A 358 -6.74 1.81 4.94
N ASN A 359 -6.32 1.10 6.00
CA ASN A 359 -5.93 1.76 7.25
C ASN A 359 -4.65 2.59 7.10
N MET A 360 -3.67 2.10 6.32
CA MET A 360 -2.42 2.80 6.04
C MET A 360 -2.68 4.13 5.31
N LEU A 361 -3.41 4.09 4.19
CA LEU A 361 -3.73 5.30 3.41
C LEU A 361 -4.58 6.28 4.21
N LYS A 362 -5.53 5.80 5.02
CA LYS A 362 -6.32 6.67 5.91
C LYS A 362 -5.46 7.32 6.98
N ALA A 363 -4.59 6.56 7.65
CA ALA A 363 -3.70 7.13 8.67
C ALA A 363 -2.78 8.21 8.09
N VAL A 364 -2.23 7.97 6.89
CA VAL A 364 -1.40 8.94 6.18
C VAL A 364 -2.20 10.18 5.77
N LEU A 365 -3.39 10.01 5.17
CA LEU A 365 -4.23 11.13 4.76
C LEU A 365 -4.70 11.95 5.96
N VAL A 366 -5.12 11.31 7.06
CA VAL A 366 -5.50 11.98 8.31
C VAL A 366 -4.33 12.78 8.87
N HIS A 367 -3.14 12.20 8.93
CA HIS A 367 -1.95 12.93 9.37
C HIS A 367 -1.70 14.17 8.50
N MET A 368 -1.84 14.04 7.19
CA MET A 368 -1.70 15.16 6.26
C MET A 368 -2.78 16.24 6.50
N LEU A 369 -4.07 15.86 6.57
CA LEU A 369 -5.19 16.78 6.78
C LEU A 369 -5.04 17.63 8.04
N LEU A 370 -4.53 17.02 9.12
CA LEU A 370 -4.39 17.68 10.41
C LEU A 370 -3.18 18.62 10.48
N ASN A 371 -2.09 18.30 9.79
CA ASN A 371 -0.79 18.95 9.99
C ASN A 371 -0.29 19.76 8.80
N TYR A 372 -0.87 19.59 7.61
CA TYR A 372 -0.36 20.17 6.37
C TYR A 372 -1.47 20.74 5.49
N ASP A 373 -1.12 21.78 4.75
CA ASP A 373 -1.85 22.25 3.56
C ASP A 373 -1.14 21.70 2.31
N VAL A 374 -1.92 21.39 1.28
CA VAL A 374 -1.42 20.93 -0.03
C VAL A 374 -1.94 21.83 -1.13
N ALA A 375 -1.11 22.09 -2.14
CA ALA A 375 -1.49 22.83 -3.32
C ALA A 375 -0.78 22.28 -4.57
N LEU A 376 -1.36 22.52 -5.73
CA LEU A 376 -0.65 22.29 -7.00
C LEU A 376 0.51 23.29 -7.13
N PRO A 377 1.54 22.99 -7.94
CA PRO A 377 2.52 23.98 -8.36
C PRO A 377 1.81 25.21 -8.93
N ASP A 378 2.41 26.41 -8.83
CA ASP A 378 1.78 27.64 -9.34
C ASP A 378 1.47 27.48 -10.84
N PHE A 379 0.18 27.37 -11.15
CA PHE A 379 -0.36 27.81 -12.43
C PHE A 379 -0.79 29.26 -12.24
N PRO A 380 -0.45 30.17 -13.17
CA PRO A 380 -0.96 31.53 -13.11
C PRO A 380 -2.49 31.47 -13.10
N ASP A 381 -3.09 31.99 -12.02
CA ASP A 381 -4.52 32.11 -11.73
C ASP A 381 -5.30 30.84 -11.33
N ALA A 382 -5.43 30.67 -10.01
CA ALA A 382 -6.42 29.79 -9.35
C ALA A 382 -7.90 30.15 -9.64
N SER A 383 -8.18 31.13 -10.50
CA SER A 383 -9.52 31.53 -10.93
C SER A 383 -10.01 30.80 -12.19
N THR A 384 -9.21 29.91 -12.78
CA THR A 384 -9.57 29.14 -13.99
C THR A 384 -9.46 27.62 -13.83
N GLN A 385 -9.67 27.11 -12.60
CA GLN A 385 -9.87 25.67 -12.40
C GLN A 385 -11.22 25.26 -13.00
N GLU A 386 -11.24 25.00 -14.31
CA GLU A 386 -12.33 24.24 -14.91
C GLU A 386 -12.35 22.84 -14.29
N THR A 387 -13.45 22.55 -13.62
CA THR A 387 -13.75 21.47 -12.68
C THR A 387 -13.79 20.06 -13.26
N ASN A 388 -13.06 19.77 -14.35
CA ASN A 388 -13.11 18.46 -15.01
C ASN A 388 -11.77 17.91 -15.50
N LEU A 389 -10.65 18.48 -15.05
CA LEU A 389 -9.34 18.00 -15.47
C LEU A 389 -8.90 16.79 -14.64
N ARG A 390 -9.01 15.61 -15.27
CA ARG A 390 -8.08 14.51 -15.03
C ARG A 390 -6.68 15.10 -14.91
N ILE A 391 -6.06 14.93 -13.75
CA ILE A 391 -4.77 15.53 -13.40
C ILE A 391 -3.80 15.29 -14.56
N PRO A 392 -3.20 16.35 -15.14
CA PRO A 392 -2.43 16.22 -16.37
C PRO A 392 -1.37 15.12 -16.26
N ASP A 393 -1.33 14.23 -17.25
CA ASP A 393 -0.26 13.24 -17.35
C ASP A 393 1.10 13.98 -17.37
N GLY A 394 2.00 13.62 -16.45
CA GLY A 394 3.31 14.25 -16.31
C GLY A 394 3.43 15.34 -15.24
N LEU A 395 2.37 15.63 -14.46
CA LEU A 395 2.54 16.40 -13.24
C LEU A 395 3.32 15.56 -12.22
N GLU A 396 4.50 16.04 -11.82
CA GLU A 396 5.40 15.32 -10.91
C GLU A 396 5.43 15.92 -9.51
N HIS A 397 5.03 17.19 -9.35
CA HIS A 397 5.24 17.96 -8.14
C HIS A 397 3.94 18.42 -7.48
N VAL A 398 3.95 18.50 -6.15
CA VAL A 398 2.95 19.20 -5.33
C VAL A 398 3.66 20.09 -4.32
N ARG A 399 2.97 21.09 -3.79
CA ARG A 399 3.47 21.92 -2.70
C ARG A 399 2.81 21.52 -1.39
N LEU A 400 3.62 21.38 -0.35
CA LEU A 400 3.17 21.16 1.02
C LEU A 400 3.62 22.31 1.91
N ARG A 401 2.81 22.67 2.89
CA ARG A 401 3.17 23.62 3.94
C ARG A 401 2.63 23.13 5.26
N ARG A 402 3.40 23.28 6.34
CA ARG A 402 2.90 22.94 7.68
C ARG A 402 1.79 23.91 8.10
N ARG A 403 0.69 23.37 8.64
CA ARG A 403 -0.41 24.15 9.18
C ARG A 403 0.05 24.85 10.48
N ALA A 404 -0.42 26.09 10.66
CA ALA A 404 -0.10 26.95 11.79
C ALA A 404 -0.81 26.54 13.09
#